data_AF-A0A3M1Z834-F1
#
_entry.id   AF-A0A3M1Z834-F1
#
_cell.length_a   1.000
_cell.length_b   1.000
_cell.length_c   1.000
_cell.angle_alpha   90.00
_cell.angle_beta   90.00
_cell.angle_gamma   90.00
#
_symmetry.space_group_name_H-M   'P 1'
#
loop_
_entity.id
_entity.type
_entity.pdbx_description
1 polymer ?
#
loop_
_entity_poly.entity_id
_entity_poly.type
_entity_poly.pdbx_seq_one_letter_code
_entity_poly.pdbx_strand_id
1 'polypeptide(L)'
;PVEFDGLIAATEGLPALIGVAYFYTLLKSEAWGDLQRVTNPAFGMLTRHLFDTHPDDLRDQWLQNKDNLVRYTDAFIAMLRQFRNSIAEGNLDAIEAATIDAAQEYEAWINRRHNDEWDDDNPPALDGGSTLLSGLLGGKLADRLLGRNTDD
;
A
#
# COMPACT_ATOMS: atom_id res chain seq x y z
N PRO A 1 19.68 1.33 -14.26
CA PRO A 1 19.96 0.61 -12.99
C PRO A 1 19.06 1.11 -11.84
N VAL A 2 19.16 2.39 -11.45
CA VAL A 2 18.41 2.98 -10.33
C VAL A 2 16.89 2.86 -10.48
N GLU A 3 16.36 2.99 -11.71
CA GLU A 3 14.93 2.83 -12.00
C GLU A 3 14.44 1.40 -11.76
N PHE A 4 15.19 0.41 -12.25
CA PHE A 4 14.89 -1.01 -12.05
C PHE A 4 14.99 -1.39 -10.57
N ASP A 5 16.01 -0.90 -9.87
CA ASP A 5 16.17 -1.13 -8.42
C ASP A 5 14.98 -0.55 -7.65
N GLY A 6 14.48 0.62 -8.06
CA GLY A 6 13.25 1.20 -7.51
C GLY A 6 12.04 0.28 -7.66
N LEU A 7 11.85 -0.30 -8.86
CA LEU A 7 10.76 -1.24 -9.12
C LEU A 7 10.89 -2.50 -8.25
N ILE A 8 12.06 -3.12 -8.20
CA ILE A 8 12.31 -4.33 -7.37
C ILE A 8 12.05 -4.06 -5.88
N ALA A 9 12.43 -2.88 -5.38
CA ALA A 9 12.12 -2.50 -4.00
C ALA A 9 10.60 -2.46 -3.75
N ALA A 10 9.82 -1.97 -4.70
CA ALA A 10 8.37 -1.87 -4.57
C ALA A 10 7.65 -3.21 -4.78
N THR A 11 8.08 -4.04 -5.73
CA THR A 11 7.35 -5.24 -6.16
C THR A 11 7.82 -6.53 -5.49
N GLU A 12 9.04 -6.57 -4.95
CA GLU A 12 9.59 -7.74 -4.28
C GLU A 12 10.03 -7.44 -2.84
N GLY A 13 10.80 -6.37 -2.64
CA GLY A 13 11.37 -6.03 -1.34
C GLY A 13 10.29 -5.67 -0.31
N LEU A 14 9.39 -4.75 -0.68
CA LEU A 14 8.34 -4.25 0.21
C LEU A 14 7.32 -5.35 0.59
N PRO A 15 6.76 -6.17 -0.33
CA PRO A 15 5.86 -7.26 0.04
C PRO A 15 6.50 -8.26 1.01
N ALA A 16 7.75 -8.64 0.78
CA ALA A 16 8.48 -9.51 1.69
C ALA A 16 8.64 -8.88 3.08
N LEU A 17 9.04 -7.60 3.14
CA LEU A 17 9.18 -6.86 4.39
C LEU A 17 7.85 -6.79 5.16
N ILE A 18 6.75 -6.48 4.48
CA ILE A 18 5.41 -6.41 5.09
C ILE A 18 5.02 -7.78 5.66
N GLY A 19 5.22 -8.85 4.91
CA GLY A 19 4.92 -10.22 5.37
C GLY A 19 5.69 -10.60 6.64
N VAL A 20 6.99 -10.30 6.67
CA VAL A 20 7.84 -10.54 7.86
C VAL A 20 7.38 -9.67 9.03
N ALA A 21 7.17 -8.37 8.83
CA ALA A 21 6.77 -7.44 9.89
C ALA A 21 5.38 -7.78 10.46
N TYR A 22 4.44 -8.16 9.60
CA TYR A 22 3.09 -8.62 9.96
C TYR A 22 3.16 -9.86 10.85
N PHE A 23 3.91 -10.89 10.43
CA PHE A 23 4.06 -12.11 11.22
C PHE A 23 4.70 -11.83 12.58
N TYR A 24 5.78 -11.05 12.62
CA TYR A 24 6.44 -10.68 13.87
C TYR A 24 5.55 -9.89 14.82
N THR A 25 4.65 -9.06 14.29
CA THR A 25 3.69 -8.31 15.09
C THR A 25 2.73 -9.25 15.81
N LEU A 26 2.21 -10.26 15.11
CA LEU A 26 1.30 -11.25 15.71
C LEU A 26 2.04 -12.21 16.65
N LEU A 27 3.24 -12.65 16.28
CA LEU A 27 4.09 -13.51 17.09
C LEU A 27 4.42 -12.88 18.46
N LYS A 28 4.62 -11.55 18.49
CA LYS A 28 4.91 -10.79 19.71
C LYS A 28 3.66 -10.40 20.51
N SER A 29 2.47 -10.67 19.98
CA SER A 29 1.22 -10.40 20.71
C SER A 29 0.97 -11.47 21.77
N GLU A 30 0.40 -11.09 22.91
CA GLU A 30 0.02 -12.03 23.98
C GLU A 30 -1.00 -13.07 23.49
N ALA A 31 -1.78 -12.73 22.45
CA ALA A 31 -2.81 -13.56 21.86
C ALA A 31 -2.28 -14.62 20.87
N TRP A 32 -0.97 -14.66 20.57
CA TRP A 32 -0.41 -15.57 19.56
C TRP A 32 -0.80 -17.04 19.77
N GLY A 33 -0.86 -17.48 21.03
CA GLY A 33 -1.23 -18.84 21.44
C GLY A 33 -2.52 -19.34 20.78
N ASP A 34 -3.51 -18.45 20.66
CA ASP A 34 -4.81 -18.74 20.04
C ASP A 34 -4.86 -18.32 18.58
N LEU A 35 -4.27 -17.16 18.23
CA LEU A 35 -4.27 -16.64 16.85
C LEU A 35 -3.69 -17.64 15.84
N GLN A 36 -2.61 -18.33 16.21
CA GLN A 36 -1.95 -19.31 15.32
C GLN A 36 -2.86 -20.50 14.93
N ARG A 37 -3.90 -20.79 15.72
CA ARG A 37 -4.82 -21.92 15.48
C ARG A 37 -5.95 -21.56 14.51
N VAL A 38 -6.20 -20.28 14.30
CA VAL A 38 -7.31 -19.76 13.49
C VAL A 38 -6.84 -19.04 12.23
N THR A 39 -5.58 -19.24 11.85
CA THR A 39 -5.03 -18.71 10.59
C THR A 39 -5.76 -19.27 9.38
N ASN A 40 -5.76 -18.52 8.28
CA ASN A 40 -6.51 -18.83 7.07
C ASN A 40 -5.64 -18.59 5.80
N PRO A 41 -6.14 -18.86 4.58
CA PRO A 41 -5.36 -18.66 3.37
C PRO A 41 -4.82 -17.23 3.18
N ALA A 42 -5.56 -16.19 3.60
CA ALA A 42 -5.09 -14.81 3.49
C ALA A 42 -3.87 -14.54 4.38
N PHE A 43 -3.86 -15.07 5.61
CA PHE A 43 -2.69 -15.06 6.48
C PHE A 43 -1.51 -15.79 5.81
N GLY A 44 -1.77 -16.98 5.24
CA GLY A 44 -0.76 -17.78 4.57
C GLY A 44 -0.15 -17.08 3.35
N MET A 45 -0.96 -16.39 2.54
CA MET A 45 -0.49 -15.61 1.39
C MET A 45 0.40 -14.44 1.83
N LEU A 46 -0.02 -13.66 2.82
CA LEU A 46 0.75 -12.50 3.28
C LEU A 46 2.08 -12.90 3.93
N THR A 47 2.13 -14.04 4.60
CA THR A 47 3.33 -14.54 5.30
C THR A 47 4.19 -15.47 4.45
N ARG A 48 3.80 -15.72 3.19
CA ARG A 48 4.38 -16.78 2.35
C ARG A 48 5.89 -16.66 2.16
N HIS A 49 6.43 -15.44 2.10
CA HIS A 49 7.87 -15.19 1.96
C HIS A 49 8.73 -15.84 3.06
N LEU A 50 8.19 -16.02 4.28
CA LEU A 50 8.90 -16.71 5.37
C LEU A 50 9.09 -18.21 5.11
N PHE A 51 8.30 -18.79 4.20
CA PHE A 51 8.42 -20.18 3.80
C PHE A 51 9.25 -20.33 2.51
N ASP A 52 9.08 -19.42 1.55
CA ASP A 52 9.67 -19.54 0.22
C ASP A 52 11.11 -19.02 0.11
N THR A 53 11.58 -18.20 1.05
CA THR A 53 12.87 -17.50 0.93
C THR A 53 13.74 -17.71 2.17
N HIS A 54 15.03 -17.99 1.98
CA HIS A 54 15.96 -18.14 3.09
C HIS A 54 16.15 -16.78 3.82
N PRO A 55 16.26 -16.74 5.16
CA PRO A 55 16.42 -15.49 5.89
C PRO A 55 17.62 -14.63 5.47
N ASP A 56 18.74 -15.28 5.09
CA ASP A 56 19.92 -14.56 4.59
C ASP A 56 19.65 -13.86 3.25
N ASP A 57 18.87 -14.48 2.36
CA ASP A 57 18.52 -13.89 1.07
C ASP A 57 17.61 -12.67 1.27
N LEU A 58 16.63 -12.76 2.18
CA LEU A 58 15.78 -11.62 2.54
C LEU A 58 16.61 -10.47 3.11
N ARG A 59 17.54 -10.75 4.03
CA ARG A 59 18.44 -9.75 4.59
C ARG A 59 19.25 -9.08 3.49
N ASP A 60 19.88 -9.88 2.63
CA ASP A 60 20.81 -9.37 1.62
C ASP A 60 20.06 -8.55 0.56
N GLN A 61 18.88 -9.01 0.12
CA GLN A 61 18.00 -8.26 -0.77
C GLN A 61 17.63 -6.89 -0.19
N TRP A 62 17.24 -6.83 1.08
CA TRP A 62 16.86 -5.57 1.73
C TRP A 62 18.05 -4.62 1.92
N LEU A 63 19.20 -5.14 2.33
CA LEU A 63 20.38 -4.30 2.58
C LEU A 63 21.01 -3.78 1.29
N GLN A 64 20.96 -4.54 0.20
CA GLN A 64 21.47 -4.13 -1.11
C GLN A 64 20.65 -2.99 -1.74
N ASN A 65 19.34 -2.93 -1.46
CA ASN A 65 18.43 -1.94 -2.03
C ASN A 65 17.73 -1.08 -0.95
N LYS A 66 18.45 -0.82 0.14
CA LYS A 66 17.91 -0.22 1.36
C LYS A 66 17.25 1.15 1.14
N ASP A 67 17.82 2.01 0.30
CA ASP A 67 17.37 3.40 0.19
C ASP A 67 15.99 3.45 -0.50
N ASN A 68 15.80 2.66 -1.57
CA ASN A 68 14.50 2.54 -2.21
C ASN A 68 13.49 1.82 -1.29
N LEU A 69 13.90 0.74 -0.62
CA LEU A 69 13.03 -0.01 0.28
C LEU A 69 12.54 0.87 1.43
N VAL A 70 13.42 1.67 2.05
CA VAL A 70 13.04 2.64 3.10
C VAL A 70 12.02 3.64 2.56
N ARG A 71 12.26 4.23 1.38
CA ARG A 71 11.31 5.18 0.77
C ARG A 71 9.92 4.58 0.58
N TYR A 72 9.83 3.36 0.05
CA TYR A 72 8.54 2.68 -0.13
C TYR A 72 7.91 2.24 1.19
N THR A 73 8.72 1.87 2.19
CA THR A 73 8.25 1.54 3.54
C THR A 73 7.62 2.77 4.20
N ASP A 74 8.24 3.94 4.09
CA ASP A 74 7.69 5.19 4.64
C ASP A 74 6.36 5.56 3.97
N ALA A 75 6.27 5.43 2.65
CA ALA A 75 5.03 5.65 1.91
C ALA A 75 3.92 4.68 2.36
N PHE A 76 4.26 3.40 2.55
CA PHE A 76 3.32 2.40 3.04
C PHE A 76 2.86 2.67 4.48
N ILE A 77 3.77 3.07 5.37
CA ILE A 77 3.44 3.47 6.75
C ILE A 77 2.50 4.68 6.75
N ALA A 78 2.73 5.67 5.90
CA ALA A 78 1.85 6.83 5.77
C ALA A 78 0.42 6.39 5.38
N MET A 79 0.30 5.47 4.43
CA MET A 79 -1.00 4.91 4.02
C MET A 79 -1.67 4.10 5.14
N LEU A 80 -0.93 3.22 5.82
CA LEU A 80 -1.46 2.47 6.97
C LEU A 80 -1.98 3.38 8.09
N ARG A 81 -1.29 4.50 8.35
CA ARG A 81 -1.75 5.50 9.34
C ARG A 81 -3.06 6.15 8.92
N GLN A 82 -3.25 6.45 7.63
CA GLN A 82 -4.51 6.98 7.12
C GLN A 82 -5.66 5.99 7.33
N PHE A 83 -5.50 4.74 6.89
CA PHE A 83 -6.50 3.68 7.13
C PHE A 83 -6.80 3.50 8.62
N ARG A 84 -5.77 3.45 9.46
CA ARG A 84 -5.92 3.33 10.92
C ARG A 84 -6.73 4.49 11.49
N ASN A 85 -6.47 5.73 11.06
CA ASN A 85 -7.19 6.91 11.55
C ASN A 85 -8.66 6.88 11.11
N SER A 86 -8.93 6.62 9.83
CA SER A 86 -10.31 6.50 9.33
C SER A 86 -11.11 5.42 10.06
N ILE A 87 -10.49 4.27 10.36
CA ILE A 87 -11.11 3.21 11.16
C ILE A 87 -11.38 3.68 12.60
N ALA A 88 -10.39 4.34 13.23
CA ALA A 88 -10.52 4.81 14.61
C ALA A 88 -11.61 5.90 14.76
N GLU A 89 -11.81 6.72 13.72
CA GLU A 89 -12.83 7.76 13.65
C GLU A 89 -14.21 7.24 13.23
N GLY A 90 -14.30 5.98 12.78
CA GLY A 90 -15.55 5.41 12.25
C GLY A 90 -15.99 6.08 10.95
N ASN A 91 -15.04 6.60 10.15
CA ASN A 91 -15.32 7.31 8.91
C ASN A 91 -15.65 6.32 7.79
N LEU A 92 -16.92 5.90 7.73
CA LEU A 92 -17.42 4.91 6.78
C LEU A 92 -17.22 5.36 5.33
N ASP A 93 -17.55 6.62 5.01
CA ASP A 93 -17.43 7.16 3.66
C ASP A 93 -15.98 7.11 3.14
N ALA A 94 -15.00 7.45 3.98
CA ALA A 94 -13.59 7.42 3.59
C ALA A 94 -13.08 5.98 3.37
N ILE A 95 -13.55 5.01 4.16
CA ILE A 95 -13.19 3.61 4.00
C ILE A 95 -13.86 3.05 2.73
N GLU A 96 -15.14 3.34 2.51
CA GLU A 96 -15.89 2.90 1.34
C GLU A 96 -15.22 3.41 0.06
N ALA A 97 -14.96 4.72 -0.04
CA ALA A 97 -14.27 5.32 -1.17
C ALA A 97 -12.91 4.64 -1.44
N ALA A 98 -12.07 4.50 -0.41
CA ALA A 98 -10.75 3.88 -0.57
C ALA A 98 -10.83 2.42 -1.04
N THR A 99 -11.82 1.65 -0.57
CA THR A 99 -11.99 0.25 -0.97
C THR A 99 -12.56 0.09 -2.38
N ILE A 100 -13.49 0.97 -2.79
CA ILE A 100 -14.05 0.97 -4.14
C ILE A 100 -12.97 1.36 -5.14
N ASP A 101 -12.26 2.46 -4.89
CA ASP A 101 -11.21 2.95 -5.77
C ASP A 101 -10.12 1.88 -5.95
N ALA A 102 -9.65 1.27 -4.86
CA ALA A 102 -8.64 0.22 -4.92
C ALA A 102 -9.12 -1.03 -5.70
N ALA A 103 -10.38 -1.43 -5.55
CA ALA A 103 -10.94 -2.56 -6.27
C ALA A 103 -11.04 -2.31 -7.78
N GLN A 104 -11.50 -1.11 -8.16
CA GLN A 104 -11.61 -0.70 -9.56
C GLN A 104 -10.25 -0.61 -10.24
N GLU A 105 -9.27 0.02 -9.59
CA GLU A 105 -7.90 0.12 -10.11
C GLU A 105 -7.23 -1.24 -10.22
N TYR A 106 -7.46 -2.13 -9.26
CA TYR A 106 -6.96 -3.50 -9.33
C TYR A 106 -7.57 -4.29 -10.50
N GLU A 107 -8.89 -4.19 -10.70
CA GLU A 107 -9.58 -4.83 -11.82
C GLU A 107 -9.05 -4.32 -13.17
N ALA A 108 -8.87 -3.00 -13.30
CA ALA A 108 -8.31 -2.41 -14.50
C ALA A 108 -6.87 -2.90 -14.75
N TRP A 109 -6.03 -2.91 -13.70
CA TRP A 109 -4.66 -3.39 -13.79
C TRP A 109 -4.55 -4.87 -14.16
N ILE A 110 -5.35 -5.75 -13.54
CA ILE A 110 -5.26 -7.19 -13.80
C ILE A 110 -5.73 -7.53 -15.21
N ASN A 111 -6.73 -6.81 -15.74
CA ASN A 111 -7.19 -6.97 -17.12
C ASN A 111 -6.13 -6.52 -18.13
N ARG A 112 -5.51 -5.34 -17.93
CA ARG A 112 -4.37 -4.88 -18.75
C ARG A 112 -3.24 -5.90 -18.75
N ARG A 113 -2.88 -6.41 -17.57
CA ARG A 113 -1.84 -7.44 -17.41
C ARG A 113 -2.19 -8.74 -18.14
N HIS A 114 -3.46 -9.13 -18.17
CA HIS A 114 -3.92 -10.33 -18.86
C HIS A 114 -3.88 -10.19 -20.39
N ASN A 115 -4.18 -8.99 -20.90
CA ASN A 115 -4.27 -8.70 -22.33
C ASN A 115 -2.96 -8.16 -22.95
N ASP A 116 -1.92 -7.94 -22.13
CA ASP A 116 -0.66 -7.28 -22.52
C ASP A 116 -0.85 -5.86 -23.08
N GLU A 117 -1.88 -5.16 -22.58
CA GLU A 117 -2.24 -3.79 -22.96
C GLU A 117 -1.60 -2.80 -21.98
N TRP A 118 -0.41 -2.31 -22.32
CA TRP A 118 0.29 -1.27 -21.60
C TRP A 118 0.25 0.02 -22.45
N ASP A 119 -0.83 0.78 -22.36
CA ASP A 119 -0.94 2.05 -23.10
C ASP A 119 0.06 3.08 -22.56
N ASP A 120 1.04 3.47 -23.37
CA ASP A 120 1.95 4.60 -23.10
C ASP A 120 1.24 5.96 -23.26
N ASP A 121 0.06 5.99 -23.89
CA ASP A 121 -0.62 7.22 -24.34
C ASP A 121 -1.76 7.71 -23.44
N ASN A 122 -2.08 7.00 -22.36
CA ASN A 122 -3.06 7.46 -21.38
C ASN A 122 -2.63 7.03 -19.97
N PRO A 123 -1.62 7.70 -19.36
CA PRO A 123 -1.27 7.40 -17.99
C PRO A 123 -2.54 7.56 -17.15
N PRO A 124 -2.91 6.58 -16.30
CA PRO A 124 -3.94 6.83 -15.30
C PRO A 124 -3.52 8.11 -14.58
N ALA A 125 -4.47 9.01 -14.35
CA ALA A 125 -4.23 10.30 -13.71
C ALA A 125 -3.78 10.09 -12.25
N LEU A 126 -2.55 9.61 -12.08
CA LEU A 126 -1.81 9.62 -10.84
C LEU A 126 -1.28 11.05 -10.71
N ASP A 127 -2.19 11.95 -10.35
CA ASP A 127 -1.81 13.19 -9.69
C ASP A 127 -1.22 12.77 -8.34
N GLY A 128 0.09 12.54 -8.36
CA GLY A 128 0.86 11.92 -7.30
C GLY A 128 0.71 12.70 -6.00
N GLY A 129 0.01 12.11 -5.04
CA GLY A 129 0.00 12.56 -3.64
C GLY A 129 -0.90 13.75 -3.33
N SER A 130 -1.56 14.38 -4.30
CA SER A 130 -2.48 15.51 -4.08
C SER A 130 -3.95 15.07 -3.95
N THR A 131 -4.42 14.09 -4.74
CA THR A 131 -5.85 13.71 -4.77
C THR A 131 -6.29 12.93 -3.54
N LEU A 132 -5.45 12.01 -3.03
CA LEU A 132 -5.69 11.35 -1.74
C LEU A 132 -5.64 12.35 -0.58
N LEU A 133 -4.78 13.39 -0.65
CA LEU A 133 -4.76 14.46 0.35
C LEU A 133 -5.98 15.38 0.26
N SER A 134 -6.46 15.66 -0.96
CA SER A 134 -7.61 16.54 -1.23
C SER A 134 -8.95 15.87 -0.92
N GLY A 135 -9.02 14.54 -1.09
CA GLY A 135 -10.18 13.72 -0.70
C GLY A 135 -10.29 13.53 0.82
N LEU A 136 -9.16 13.44 1.52
CA LEU A 136 -9.12 13.25 2.98
C LEU A 136 -9.22 14.57 3.76
N LEU A 137 -8.73 15.69 3.22
CA LEU A 137 -8.99 17.03 3.75
C LEU A 137 -10.22 17.60 3.06
N GLY A 138 -11.40 17.16 3.52
CA GLY A 138 -12.70 17.46 2.92
C GLY A 138 -12.75 18.79 2.15
N GLY A 139 -13.02 18.70 0.84
CA GLY A 139 -12.83 19.75 -0.17
C GLY A 139 -13.44 21.13 0.12
N LYS A 140 -14.22 21.29 1.19
CA LYS A 140 -14.82 22.56 1.63
C LYS A 140 -13.83 23.51 2.34
N LEU A 141 -12.66 23.03 2.78
CA LEU A 141 -11.62 23.88 3.39
C LEU A 141 -10.58 24.38 2.37
N ALA A 142 -10.32 23.61 1.31
CA ALA A 142 -9.41 24.00 0.22
C ALA A 142 -9.94 25.21 -0.58
N ASP A 143 -11.26 25.24 -0.85
CA ASP A 143 -11.90 26.32 -1.60
C ASP A 143 -11.82 27.69 -0.89
N ARG A 144 -11.77 27.71 0.45
CA ARG A 144 -11.71 28.95 1.25
C ARG A 144 -10.31 29.52 1.42
N LEU A 145 -9.27 28.73 1.18
CA LEU A 145 -7.87 29.16 1.27
C LEU A 145 -7.29 29.58 -0.08
N LEU A 146 -7.80 29.01 -1.18
CA LEU A 146 -7.31 29.31 -2.53
C LEU A 146 -8.05 30.46 -3.23
N GLY A 147 -9.00 31.11 -2.56
CA GLY A 147 -9.60 32.37 -3.04
C GLY A 147 -10.21 32.27 -4.44
N ARG A 148 -10.70 31.09 -4.84
CA ARG A 148 -11.33 30.92 -6.15
C ARG A 148 -12.80 31.31 -6.03
N ASN A 149 -13.09 32.58 -6.32
CA ASN A 149 -14.45 33.03 -6.60
C ASN A 149 -15.03 32.14 -7.71
N THR A 150 -16.05 31.36 -7.39
CA THR A 150 -16.99 30.84 -8.38
C THR A 150 -17.97 31.95 -8.67
N ASP A 151 -17.69 32.73 -9.71
CA ASP A 151 -18.69 33.53 -10.40
C ASP A 151 -19.18 32.74 -11.63
N ASP A 152 -20.50 32.63 -11.72
CA ASP A 152 -21.41 32.06 -12.74
C ASP A 152 -21.43 30.53 -12.99
#